data_AF-A0A8T6PJY3-F1
#
_entry.id   AF-A0A8T6PJY3-F1
#
_cell.length_a   1.000
_cell.length_b   1.000
_cell.length_c   1.000
_cell.angle_alpha   90.00
_cell.angle_beta   90.00
_cell.angle_gamma   90.00
#
_symmetry.space_group_name_H-M   'P 1'
#
loop_
_entity.id
_entity.type
_entity.pdbx_description
1 polymer ?
#
loop_
_entity_poly.entity_id
_entity_poly.type
_entity_poly.pdbx_seq_one_letter_code
_entity_poly.pdbx_strand_id
1 'polypeptide(L)'
;MPRLQDAGVLGPKSIVAHAVHCNAWELEILRDTGTWITHQPRSNMNNGVGAAPLDTMLAGDLPVCLGNDGLGNNMWAEWKTAYFLQKVAHHDPRRAPGDGIARMAWHNNARLAARFFPGQVFGTLAVGAAADLIVVDYDPFTPLTAGNLPWHVVFGFEASMVNTTIVAGRILMQNRQLLTLDEEAINARARAVAPDLWARYTQIATSAR
;
A
#
# COMPACT_ATOMS: atom_id res chain seq x y z
N MET A 1 11.40 19.19 0.95
CA MET A 1 10.38 19.61 -0.04
C MET A 1 10.69 20.90 -0.81
N PRO A 2 11.20 21.99 -0.22
CA PRO A 2 11.30 23.31 -0.88
C PRO A 2 12.09 23.28 -2.19
N ARG A 3 13.27 22.64 -2.20
CA ARG A 3 14.07 22.46 -3.41
C ARG A 3 13.30 21.79 -4.56
N LEU A 4 12.43 20.83 -4.26
CA LEU A 4 11.61 20.16 -5.27
C LEU A 4 10.48 21.06 -5.77
N GLN A 5 9.94 21.92 -4.90
CA GLN A 5 8.96 22.95 -5.27
C GLN A 5 9.60 23.99 -6.18
N ASP A 6 10.76 24.53 -5.81
CA ASP A 6 11.51 25.53 -6.60
C ASP A 6 11.90 24.99 -7.98
N ALA A 7 12.19 23.68 -8.06
CA ALA A 7 12.48 22.99 -9.31
C ALA A 7 11.22 22.65 -10.14
N GLY A 8 10.01 22.98 -9.66
CA GLY A 8 8.75 22.69 -10.35
C GLY A 8 8.40 21.19 -10.43
N VAL A 9 9.00 20.36 -9.58
CA VAL A 9 8.81 18.90 -9.59
C VAL A 9 7.56 18.50 -8.82
N LEU A 10 7.20 19.23 -7.77
CA LEU A 10 6.02 18.90 -6.96
C LEU A 10 4.73 19.29 -7.70
N GLY A 11 3.71 18.46 -7.58
CA GLY A 11 2.44 18.69 -8.25
C GLY A 11 1.58 17.43 -8.39
N PRO A 12 0.42 17.55 -9.06
CA PRO A 12 -0.56 16.46 -9.18
C PRO A 12 -0.09 15.25 -10.01
N LYS A 13 1.08 15.34 -10.64
CA LYS A 13 1.74 14.28 -11.43
C LYS A 13 2.91 13.62 -10.69
N SER A 14 3.15 14.00 -9.43
CA SER A 14 4.29 13.56 -8.64
C SER A 14 3.82 12.72 -7.46
N ILE A 15 4.63 11.70 -7.13
CA ILE A 15 4.43 10.82 -5.98
C ILE A 15 5.69 10.92 -5.11
N VAL A 16 5.52 11.39 -3.87
CA VAL A 16 6.55 11.35 -2.85
C VAL A 16 6.39 10.04 -2.07
N ALA A 17 7.39 9.17 -2.15
CA ALA A 17 7.42 7.93 -1.38
C ALA A 17 7.92 8.18 0.04
N HIS A 18 7.41 7.39 0.99
CA HIS A 18 7.74 7.36 2.42
C HIS A 18 7.31 8.60 3.22
N ALA A 19 7.77 9.78 2.82
CA ALA A 19 7.55 11.06 3.49
C ALA A 19 7.80 11.04 5.02
N VAL A 20 8.75 10.22 5.48
CA VAL A 20 8.97 9.95 6.91
C VAL A 20 9.40 11.18 7.70
N HIS A 21 10.30 11.98 7.11
CA HIS A 21 10.91 13.13 7.79
C HIS A 21 10.33 14.48 7.33
N CYS A 22 9.13 14.48 6.75
CA CYS A 22 8.46 15.73 6.38
C CYS A 22 7.95 16.46 7.62
N ASN A 23 8.34 17.72 7.80
CA ASN A 23 7.77 18.58 8.85
C ASN A 23 6.43 19.22 8.40
N ALA A 24 5.76 19.95 9.30
CA ALA A 24 4.46 20.55 9.04
C ALA A 24 4.44 21.46 7.79
N TRP A 25 5.43 22.33 7.63
CA TRP A 25 5.54 23.22 6.47
C TRP A 25 5.75 22.45 5.16
N GLU A 26 6.56 21.40 5.20
CA GLU A 26 6.76 20.55 4.02
C GLU A 26 5.49 19.78 3.63
N LEU A 27 4.67 19.37 4.60
CA LEU A 27 3.36 18.77 4.34
C LEU A 27 2.39 19.78 3.75
N GLU A 28 2.42 21.05 4.17
CA GLU A 28 1.63 22.12 3.55
C GLU A 28 2.00 22.30 2.08
N ILE A 29 3.30 22.31 1.74
CA ILE A 29 3.75 22.35 0.34
C ILE A 29 3.15 21.17 -0.46
N LEU A 30 3.20 19.95 0.09
CA LEU A 30 2.66 18.77 -0.59
C LEU A 30 1.15 18.83 -0.78
N ARG A 31 0.43 19.33 0.23
CA ARG A 31 -1.01 19.58 0.16
C ARG A 31 -1.36 20.61 -0.91
N ASP A 32 -0.72 21.77 -0.87
CA ASP A 32 -1.05 22.91 -1.73
C ASP A 32 -0.70 22.63 -3.19
N THR A 33 0.33 21.81 -3.43
CA THR A 33 0.69 21.33 -4.79
C THR A 33 -0.17 20.16 -5.25
N GLY A 34 -0.97 19.55 -4.39
CA GLY A 34 -1.73 18.33 -4.69
C GLY A 34 -0.82 17.13 -5.00
N THR A 35 0.38 17.10 -4.43
CA THR A 35 1.36 16.02 -4.62
C THR A 35 0.91 14.76 -3.89
N TRP A 36 0.93 13.62 -4.58
CA TRP A 36 0.59 12.32 -3.98
C TRP A 36 1.67 11.87 -3.01
N ILE A 37 1.27 11.23 -1.93
CA ILE A 37 2.18 10.60 -0.97
C ILE A 37 1.90 9.11 -0.97
N THR A 38 2.93 8.27 -0.90
CA THR A 38 2.77 6.86 -0.57
C THR A 38 3.42 6.59 0.78
N HIS A 39 2.74 5.84 1.65
CA HIS A 39 3.21 5.41 2.96
C HIS A 39 3.61 3.93 2.90
N GLN A 40 4.79 3.60 3.43
CA GLN A 40 5.43 2.27 3.34
C GLN A 40 5.79 1.78 4.75
N PRO A 41 4.82 1.44 5.60
CA PRO A 41 5.04 1.27 7.03
C PRO A 41 6.00 0.11 7.34
N ARG A 42 5.86 -1.06 6.69
CA ARG A 42 6.77 -2.20 6.93
C ARG A 42 8.19 -1.92 6.44
N SER A 43 8.34 -1.26 5.28
CA SER A 43 9.67 -0.87 4.79
C SER A 43 10.35 0.10 5.74
N ASN A 44 9.61 1.11 6.21
CA ASN A 44 10.15 2.10 7.12
C ASN A 44 10.63 1.47 8.44
N MET A 45 9.88 0.48 8.95
CA MET A 45 10.27 -0.32 10.11
C MET A 45 11.50 -1.19 9.80
N ASN A 46 11.50 -1.90 8.67
CA ASN A 46 12.61 -2.76 8.25
C ASN A 46 13.93 -1.99 8.13
N ASN A 47 13.86 -0.78 7.57
CA ASN A 47 15.04 0.07 7.35
C ASN A 47 15.37 0.97 8.54
N GLY A 48 14.58 0.94 9.62
CA GLY A 48 14.84 1.72 10.83
C GLY A 48 14.77 3.23 10.64
N VAL A 49 13.99 3.72 9.68
CA VAL A 49 13.93 5.16 9.34
C VAL A 49 12.86 5.94 10.11
N GLY A 50 11.99 5.25 10.84
CA GLY A 50 10.98 5.86 11.73
C GLY A 50 9.55 5.83 11.16
N ALA A 51 8.65 6.56 11.81
CA ALA A 51 7.24 6.65 11.43
C ALA A 51 6.96 7.98 10.72
N ALA A 52 6.32 7.91 9.55
CA ALA A 52 5.82 9.11 8.89
C ALA A 52 4.72 9.78 9.74
N PRO A 53 4.56 11.11 9.70
CA PRO A 53 3.56 11.84 10.49
C PRO A 53 2.14 11.65 9.93
N LEU A 54 1.67 10.40 9.93
CA LEU A 54 0.49 9.95 9.23
C LEU A 54 -0.77 10.68 9.70
N ASP A 55 -0.94 10.82 11.01
CA ASP A 55 -2.10 11.52 11.57
C ASP A 55 -2.19 12.98 11.08
N THR A 56 -1.06 13.67 11.00
CA THR A 56 -0.99 15.04 10.46
C THR A 56 -1.38 15.06 8.99
N MET A 57 -0.88 14.10 8.20
CA MET A 57 -1.23 14.00 6.78
C MET A 57 -2.73 13.72 6.60
N LEU A 58 -3.30 12.83 7.41
CA LEU A 58 -4.71 12.47 7.38
C LEU A 58 -5.61 13.62 7.83
N ALA A 59 -5.22 14.37 8.86
CA ALA A 59 -5.98 15.53 9.35
C ALA A 59 -5.93 16.70 8.35
N GLY A 60 -4.82 16.85 7.62
CA GLY A 60 -4.65 17.88 6.59
C GLY A 60 -5.27 17.55 5.23
N ASP A 61 -5.98 16.42 5.11
CA ASP A 61 -6.56 15.89 3.86
C ASP A 61 -5.56 15.71 2.72
N LEU A 62 -4.32 15.33 3.05
CA LEU A 62 -3.31 15.04 2.04
C LEU A 62 -3.68 13.75 1.27
N PRO A 63 -3.36 13.67 -0.04
CA PRO A 63 -3.62 12.49 -0.87
C PRO A 63 -2.61 11.36 -0.60
N VAL A 64 -2.67 10.79 0.61
CA VAL A 64 -1.80 9.70 1.06
C VAL A 64 -2.36 8.35 0.61
N CYS A 65 -1.51 7.55 -0.02
CA CYS A 65 -1.72 6.20 -0.49
C CYS A 65 -0.95 5.20 0.39
N LEU A 66 -1.27 3.91 0.33
CA LEU A 66 -0.54 2.86 1.05
C LEU A 66 0.17 1.93 0.07
N GLY A 67 1.45 1.65 0.31
CA GLY A 67 2.28 0.75 -0.50
C GLY A 67 3.16 -0.18 0.36
N ASN A 68 3.80 -1.15 -0.29
CA ASN A 68 4.58 -2.21 0.36
C ASN A 68 6.10 -2.13 0.12
N ASP A 69 6.55 -1.22 -0.75
CA ASP A 69 7.96 -1.01 -1.09
C ASP A 69 8.73 -2.25 -1.57
N GLY A 70 8.01 -3.23 -2.14
CA GLY A 70 8.63 -4.47 -2.61
C GLY A 70 8.95 -5.49 -1.51
N LEU A 71 8.58 -5.28 -0.24
CA LEU A 71 8.74 -6.27 0.83
C LEU A 71 7.86 -7.52 0.63
N GLY A 72 6.81 -7.42 -0.19
CA GLY A 72 5.91 -8.51 -0.52
C GLY A 72 4.54 -8.00 -0.99
N ASN A 73 3.63 -8.90 -1.31
CA ASN A 73 2.32 -8.59 -1.89
C ASN A 73 1.15 -8.57 -0.88
N ASN A 74 1.41 -8.78 0.41
CA ASN A 74 0.37 -8.78 1.44
C ASN A 74 0.02 -7.34 1.89
N MET A 75 -1.00 -6.75 1.27
CA MET A 75 -1.47 -5.41 1.60
C MET A 75 -2.18 -5.33 2.96
N TRP A 76 -2.85 -6.39 3.44
CA TRP A 76 -3.50 -6.36 4.76
C TRP A 76 -2.48 -6.30 5.90
N ALA A 77 -1.31 -6.91 5.71
CA ALA A 77 -0.18 -6.68 6.61
C ALA A 77 0.26 -5.21 6.61
N GLU A 78 0.26 -4.50 5.47
CA GLU A 78 0.55 -3.06 5.45
C GLU A 78 -0.52 -2.25 6.22
N TRP A 79 -1.81 -2.62 6.13
CA TRP A 79 -2.86 -1.97 6.91
C TRP A 79 -2.59 -2.12 8.41
N LYS A 80 -2.34 -3.35 8.85
CA LYS A 80 -2.01 -3.68 10.24
C LYS A 80 -0.78 -2.89 10.71
N THR A 81 0.28 -2.88 9.91
CA THR A 81 1.51 -2.17 10.27
C THR A 81 1.31 -0.66 10.32
N ALA A 82 0.63 -0.04 9.35
CA ALA A 82 0.30 1.39 9.40
C ALA A 82 -0.51 1.74 10.66
N TYR A 83 -1.49 0.89 11.01
CA TYR A 83 -2.34 1.06 12.18
C TYR A 83 -1.56 0.99 13.51
N PHE A 84 -0.65 0.02 13.65
CA PHE A 84 0.12 -0.15 14.90
C PHE A 84 1.33 0.77 15.00
N LEU A 85 2.01 1.07 13.88
CA LEU A 85 3.22 1.91 13.87
C LEU A 85 2.96 3.28 14.49
N GLN A 86 1.84 3.92 14.16
CA GLN A 86 1.50 5.22 14.73
C GLN A 86 1.21 5.15 16.23
N LYS A 87 0.57 4.06 16.69
CA LYS A 87 0.24 3.90 18.12
C LYS A 87 1.49 3.74 18.96
N VAL A 88 2.44 2.92 18.51
CA VAL A 88 3.70 2.72 19.23
C VAL A 88 4.58 3.96 19.16
N ALA A 89 4.67 4.62 18.01
CA ALA A 89 5.47 5.83 17.84
C ALA A 89 5.00 7.01 18.72
N HIS A 90 3.71 7.05 19.06
CA HIS A 90 3.10 8.13 19.84
C HIS A 90 2.65 7.72 21.24
N HIS A 91 2.81 6.46 21.63
CA HIS A 91 2.28 5.90 22.88
C HIS A 91 0.79 6.22 23.11
N ASP A 92 -0.03 6.21 22.04
CA ASP A 92 -1.44 6.59 22.10
C ASP A 92 -2.30 5.66 21.22
N PRO A 93 -3.23 4.89 21.82
CA PRO A 93 -4.06 3.93 21.09
C PRO A 93 -5.11 4.58 20.17
N ARG A 94 -5.32 5.90 20.25
CA ARG A 94 -6.30 6.64 19.42
C ARG A 94 -5.77 7.03 18.05
N ARG A 95 -4.45 6.89 17.83
CA ARG A 95 -3.73 7.27 16.60
C ARG A 95 -4.08 6.35 15.43
N ALA A 96 -4.02 6.84 14.20
CA ALA A 96 -4.32 6.08 12.97
C ALA A 96 -5.61 5.24 13.06
N PRO A 97 -6.80 5.87 13.06
CA PRO A 97 -8.06 5.15 13.11
C PRO A 97 -8.26 4.32 11.82
N GLY A 98 -9.04 3.24 11.90
CA GLY A 98 -9.16 2.26 10.82
C GLY A 98 -9.73 2.84 9.52
N ASP A 99 -10.68 3.78 9.63
CA ASP A 99 -11.21 4.58 8.52
C ASP A 99 -10.13 5.41 7.82
N GLY A 100 -9.19 6.01 8.58
CA GLY A 100 -8.02 6.69 8.06
C GLY A 100 -7.11 5.75 7.25
N ILE A 101 -6.91 4.52 7.72
CA ILE A 101 -6.17 3.48 6.99
C ILE A 101 -6.90 3.09 5.70
N ALA A 102 -8.21 2.85 5.77
CA ALA A 102 -9.03 2.53 4.60
C ALA A 102 -9.02 3.66 3.57
N ARG A 103 -9.08 4.92 4.01
CA ARG A 103 -8.98 6.09 3.12
C ARG A 103 -7.70 6.08 2.31
N MET A 104 -6.55 5.74 2.91
CA MET A 104 -5.31 5.66 2.14
C MET A 104 -5.26 4.45 1.23
N ALA A 105 -5.53 3.28 1.80
CA ALA A 105 -5.19 2.02 1.19
C ALA A 105 -6.23 1.53 0.17
N TRP A 106 -7.44 2.06 0.25
CA TRP A 106 -8.50 1.84 -0.71
C TRP A 106 -8.78 3.11 -1.49
N HIS A 107 -9.38 4.13 -0.86
CA HIS A 107 -9.96 5.26 -1.60
C HIS A 107 -8.91 6.07 -2.35
N ASN A 108 -7.79 6.43 -1.70
CA ASN A 108 -6.73 7.20 -2.32
C ASN A 108 -5.92 6.36 -3.32
N ASN A 109 -5.65 5.08 -3.03
CA ASN A 109 -5.05 4.16 -4.01
C ASN A 109 -5.89 4.07 -5.30
N ALA A 110 -7.22 3.96 -5.20
CA ALA A 110 -8.12 3.96 -6.35
C ALA A 110 -8.12 5.30 -7.11
N ARG A 111 -8.16 6.43 -6.38
CA ARG A 111 -8.06 7.78 -6.97
C ARG A 111 -6.73 7.98 -7.69
N LEU A 112 -5.63 7.47 -7.14
CA LEU A 112 -4.31 7.53 -7.76
C LEU A 112 -4.28 6.66 -9.02
N ALA A 113 -4.80 5.43 -8.97
CA ALA A 113 -4.89 4.54 -10.14
C ALA A 113 -5.66 5.20 -11.30
N ALA A 114 -6.77 5.88 -11.04
CA ALA A 114 -7.55 6.61 -12.04
C ALA A 114 -6.75 7.72 -12.76
N ARG A 115 -5.64 8.20 -12.19
CA ARG A 115 -4.73 9.16 -12.85
C ARG A 115 -3.95 8.53 -14.00
N PHE A 116 -3.72 7.22 -13.93
CA PHE A 116 -2.99 6.44 -14.94
C PHE A 116 -3.91 5.84 -16.00
N PHE A 117 -5.20 5.69 -15.70
CA PHE A 117 -6.20 5.16 -16.62
C PHE A 117 -7.38 6.14 -16.75
N PRO A 118 -7.24 7.21 -17.56
CA PRO A 118 -8.28 8.22 -17.72
C PRO A 118 -9.61 7.62 -18.21
N GLY A 119 -10.72 8.05 -17.62
CA GLY A 119 -12.06 7.56 -17.94
C GLY A 119 -12.45 6.25 -17.23
N GLN A 120 -11.51 5.59 -16.56
CA GLN A 120 -11.78 4.39 -15.77
C GLN A 120 -12.07 4.74 -14.31
N VAL A 121 -13.12 4.11 -13.76
CA VAL A 121 -13.46 4.21 -12.33
C VAL A 121 -12.95 2.96 -11.61
N PHE A 122 -12.25 3.14 -10.49
CA PHE A 122 -11.68 2.06 -9.67
C PHE A 122 -12.20 2.10 -8.23
N GLY A 123 -12.02 0.99 -7.50
CA GLY A 123 -12.25 0.93 -6.06
C GLY A 123 -13.72 1.11 -5.67
N THR A 124 -14.66 0.77 -6.55
CA THR A 124 -16.09 0.81 -6.24
C THR A 124 -16.83 -0.29 -6.98
N LEU A 125 -17.90 -0.80 -6.35
CA LEU A 125 -18.81 -1.77 -6.95
C LEU A 125 -20.00 -1.03 -7.54
N ALA A 126 -19.84 -0.56 -8.78
CA ALA A 126 -20.88 0.16 -9.50
C ALA A 126 -20.82 -0.15 -11.00
N VAL A 127 -21.96 -0.01 -11.69
CA VAL A 127 -22.02 -0.13 -13.15
C VAL A 127 -21.05 0.87 -13.78
N GLY A 128 -20.20 0.40 -14.70
CA GLY A 128 -19.18 1.19 -15.38
C GLY A 128 -17.82 1.25 -14.65
N ALA A 129 -17.71 0.77 -13.42
CA ALA A 129 -16.42 0.63 -12.74
C ALA A 129 -15.61 -0.56 -13.29
N ALA A 130 -14.29 -0.53 -13.07
CA ALA A 130 -13.40 -1.63 -13.39
C ALA A 130 -13.84 -2.86 -12.59
N ALA A 131 -13.98 -4.00 -13.26
CA ALA A 131 -14.31 -5.27 -12.63
C ALA A 131 -13.08 -5.87 -11.93
N ASP A 132 -12.53 -5.12 -10.97
CA ASP A 132 -11.40 -5.46 -10.11
C ASP A 132 -11.92 -5.84 -8.72
N LEU A 133 -11.95 -7.14 -8.44
CA LEU A 133 -12.64 -7.73 -7.30
C LEU A 133 -11.77 -8.77 -6.61
N ILE A 134 -11.91 -8.85 -5.29
CA ILE A 134 -11.47 -10.01 -4.51
C ILE A 134 -12.66 -10.58 -3.75
N VAL A 135 -12.72 -11.91 -3.65
CA VAL A 135 -13.62 -12.62 -2.75
C VAL A 135 -12.79 -13.09 -1.58
N VAL A 136 -13.22 -12.71 -0.38
CA VAL A 136 -12.53 -13.05 0.87
C VAL A 136 -13.41 -14.03 1.65
N ASP A 137 -12.85 -15.19 1.95
CA ASP A 137 -13.48 -16.21 2.79
C ASP A 137 -13.31 -15.82 4.27
N TYR A 138 -14.24 -14.97 4.73
CA TYR A 138 -14.21 -14.39 6.07
C TYR A 138 -15.58 -14.51 6.73
N ASP A 139 -15.66 -15.37 7.75
CA ASP A 139 -16.82 -15.51 8.62
C ASP A 139 -16.55 -14.80 9.96
N PRO A 140 -17.08 -13.58 10.17
CA PRO A 140 -16.82 -12.82 11.38
C PRO A 140 -17.66 -13.33 12.56
N PHE A 141 -17.01 -13.49 13.72
CA PHE A 141 -17.70 -13.80 14.99
C PHE A 141 -18.37 -12.56 15.64
N THR A 142 -18.22 -11.38 15.05
CA THR A 142 -18.91 -10.13 15.45
C THR A 142 -19.70 -9.57 14.26
N PRO A 143 -20.76 -8.77 14.49
CA PRO A 143 -21.53 -8.18 13.39
C PRO A 143 -20.65 -7.35 12.46
N LEU A 144 -20.67 -7.67 11.17
CA LEU A 144 -19.98 -6.90 10.13
C LEU A 144 -20.93 -5.86 9.52
N THR A 145 -20.49 -4.60 9.52
CA THR A 145 -21.22 -3.44 8.99
C THR A 145 -20.27 -2.56 8.18
N ALA A 146 -20.81 -1.67 7.37
CA ALA A 146 -19.97 -0.69 6.65
C ALA A 146 -19.15 0.20 7.61
N GLY A 147 -19.70 0.51 8.79
CA GLY A 147 -19.05 1.38 9.78
C GLY A 147 -17.89 0.74 10.53
N ASN A 148 -17.78 -0.60 10.56
CA ASN A 148 -16.70 -1.31 11.26
C ASN A 148 -15.81 -2.16 10.34
N LEU A 149 -16.12 -2.26 9.05
CA LEU A 149 -15.33 -3.01 8.06
C LEU A 149 -13.82 -2.72 8.13
N PRO A 150 -13.33 -1.47 8.23
CA PRO A 150 -11.90 -1.21 8.32
C PRO A 150 -11.21 -1.94 9.49
N TRP A 151 -11.90 -2.09 10.63
CA TRP A 151 -11.36 -2.82 11.78
C TRP A 151 -11.45 -4.34 11.61
N HIS A 152 -12.44 -4.86 10.89
CA HIS A 152 -12.44 -6.26 10.46
C HIS A 152 -11.26 -6.57 9.53
N VAL A 153 -10.89 -5.65 8.61
CA VAL A 153 -9.69 -5.81 7.77
C VAL A 153 -8.42 -5.79 8.63
N VAL A 154 -8.30 -4.84 9.56
CA VAL A 154 -7.11 -4.74 10.43
C VAL A 154 -6.98 -5.92 11.39
N PHE A 155 -8.06 -6.43 11.98
CA PHE A 155 -7.98 -7.41 13.06
C PHE A 155 -8.40 -8.84 12.68
N GLY A 156 -9.18 -9.01 11.61
CA GLY A 156 -9.75 -10.30 11.23
C GLY A 156 -9.18 -10.89 9.94
N PHE A 157 -8.80 -10.05 8.98
CA PHE A 157 -8.42 -10.53 7.65
C PHE A 157 -6.96 -11.02 7.61
N GLU A 158 -6.74 -12.15 6.94
CA GLU A 158 -5.40 -12.69 6.65
C GLU A 158 -5.27 -13.03 5.16
N ALA A 159 -4.12 -12.76 4.52
CA ALA A 159 -3.97 -12.89 3.07
C ALA A 159 -4.35 -14.28 2.50
N SER A 160 -4.24 -15.33 3.31
CA SER A 160 -4.71 -16.68 2.99
C SER A 160 -6.22 -16.82 2.82
N MET A 161 -7.02 -15.85 3.27
CA MET A 161 -8.47 -15.81 3.13
C MET A 161 -8.92 -15.29 1.76
N VAL A 162 -8.02 -14.69 0.95
CA VAL A 162 -8.37 -14.33 -0.43
C VAL A 162 -8.60 -15.62 -1.22
N ASN A 163 -9.84 -15.83 -1.65
CA ASN A 163 -10.29 -17.04 -2.34
C ASN A 163 -10.25 -16.86 -3.87
N THR A 164 -10.77 -15.75 -4.36
CA THR A 164 -10.90 -15.47 -5.81
C THR A 164 -10.43 -14.05 -6.08
N THR A 165 -9.70 -13.86 -7.18
CA THR A 165 -9.21 -12.55 -7.64
C THR A 165 -9.61 -12.35 -9.10
N ILE A 166 -10.26 -11.23 -9.38
CA ILE A 166 -10.75 -10.83 -10.70
C ILE A 166 -10.15 -9.47 -11.01
N VAL A 167 -9.61 -9.29 -12.21
CA VAL A 167 -9.06 -8.02 -12.68
C VAL A 167 -9.59 -7.75 -14.08
N ALA A 168 -10.17 -6.57 -14.28
CA ALA A 168 -10.83 -6.17 -15.52
C ALA A 168 -11.82 -7.24 -16.05
N GLY A 169 -12.54 -7.91 -15.15
CA GLY A 169 -13.51 -8.95 -15.48
C GLY A 169 -12.90 -10.33 -15.79
N ARG A 170 -11.57 -10.46 -15.79
CA ARG A 170 -10.89 -11.74 -15.95
C ARG A 170 -10.59 -12.36 -14.59
N ILE A 171 -11.06 -13.59 -14.39
CA ILE A 171 -10.72 -14.37 -13.19
C ILE A 171 -9.25 -14.80 -13.30
N LEU A 172 -8.40 -14.32 -12.38
CA LEU A 172 -6.98 -14.65 -12.33
C LEU A 172 -6.68 -15.78 -11.34
N MET A 173 -7.47 -15.87 -10.28
CA MET A 173 -7.42 -16.91 -9.26
C MET A 173 -8.85 -17.28 -8.87
N GLN A 174 -9.16 -18.56 -8.71
CA GLN A 174 -10.46 -19.05 -8.24
C GLN A 174 -10.25 -20.21 -7.27
N ASN A 175 -10.98 -20.22 -6.13
CA ASN A 175 -10.80 -21.24 -5.09
C ASN A 175 -9.33 -21.44 -4.70
N ARG A 176 -8.57 -20.34 -4.63
CA ARG A 176 -7.13 -20.29 -4.34
C ARG A 176 -6.23 -20.98 -5.38
N GLN A 177 -6.77 -21.31 -6.56
CA GLN A 177 -6.00 -21.84 -7.69
C GLN A 177 -5.71 -20.73 -8.69
N LEU A 178 -4.43 -20.51 -9.02
CA LEU A 178 -4.02 -19.55 -10.04
C LEU A 178 -4.39 -20.09 -11.43
N LEU A 179 -5.10 -19.30 -12.23
CA LEU A 179 -5.61 -19.70 -13.55
C LEU A 179 -4.73 -19.24 -14.71
N THR A 180 -3.74 -18.40 -14.43
CA THR A 180 -2.97 -17.68 -15.45
C THR A 180 -1.46 -17.82 -15.28
N LEU A 181 -1.01 -18.49 -14.21
CA LEU A 181 0.39 -18.63 -13.84
C LEU A 181 0.66 -20.08 -13.44
N ASP A 182 1.79 -20.61 -13.89
CA ASP A 182 2.35 -21.88 -13.39
C ASP A 182 3.26 -21.55 -12.20
N GLU A 183 2.71 -21.66 -11.00
CA GLU A 183 3.43 -21.33 -9.77
C GLU A 183 4.67 -22.23 -9.56
N GLU A 184 4.58 -23.51 -9.89
CA GLU A 184 5.68 -24.45 -9.72
C GLU A 184 6.84 -24.10 -10.67
N ALA A 185 6.55 -23.88 -11.95
CA ALA A 185 7.56 -23.50 -12.93
C ALA A 185 8.19 -22.14 -12.61
N ILE A 186 7.39 -21.15 -12.19
CA ILE A 186 7.90 -19.83 -11.76
C ILE A 186 8.84 -19.98 -10.56
N ASN A 187 8.43 -20.75 -9.54
CA ASN A 187 9.24 -20.98 -8.36
C ASN A 187 10.52 -21.76 -8.67
N ALA A 188 10.45 -22.78 -9.53
CA ALA A 188 11.62 -23.53 -9.97
C ALA A 188 12.61 -22.62 -10.72
N ARG A 189 12.12 -21.77 -11.63
CA ARG A 189 12.95 -20.80 -12.34
C ARG A 189 13.58 -19.78 -11.40
N ALA A 190 12.81 -19.24 -10.44
CA ALA A 190 13.32 -18.30 -9.45
C ALA A 190 14.45 -18.92 -8.61
N ARG A 191 14.28 -20.17 -8.15
CA ARG A 191 15.32 -20.91 -7.43
C ARG A 191 16.56 -21.18 -8.28
N ALA A 192 16.40 -21.44 -9.58
CA ALA A 192 17.52 -21.67 -10.48
C ALA A 192 18.36 -20.42 -10.73
N VAL A 193 17.74 -19.23 -10.83
CA VAL A 193 18.46 -17.97 -11.11
C VAL A 193 19.02 -17.27 -9.86
N ALA A 194 18.48 -17.57 -8.67
CA ALA A 194 18.88 -16.91 -7.43
C ALA A 194 20.37 -17.07 -7.09
N PRO A 195 21.02 -18.26 -7.24
CA PRO A 195 22.44 -18.42 -6.95
C PRO A 195 23.34 -17.47 -7.77
N ASP A 196 23.06 -17.33 -9.06
CA ASP A 196 23.84 -16.45 -9.96
C ASP A 196 23.67 -14.96 -9.61
N LEU A 197 22.48 -14.57 -9.16
CA LEU A 197 22.24 -13.24 -8.63
C LEU A 197 23.08 -12.99 -7.36
N TRP A 198 23.07 -13.93 -6.43
CA TRP A 198 23.83 -13.83 -5.18
C TRP A 198 25.35 -13.85 -5.41
N ALA A 199 25.83 -14.63 -6.38
CA ALA A 199 27.24 -14.66 -6.75
C ALA A 199 27.70 -13.29 -7.28
N ARG A 200 26.93 -12.69 -8.21
CA ARG A 200 27.21 -11.33 -8.73
C ARG A 200 27.15 -10.27 -7.63
N TYR A 201 26.13 -10.32 -6.78
CA TYR A 201 26.01 -9.41 -5.64
C TYR A 201 27.24 -9.51 -4.73
N THR A 202 27.64 -10.73 -4.37
CA THR A 202 28.79 -10.97 -3.49
C THR A 202 30.07 -10.46 -4.12
N GLN A 203 30.29 -10.70 -5.42
CA GLN A 203 31.44 -10.18 -6.14
C GLN A 203 31.51 -8.65 -6.09
N ILE A 204 30.38 -7.96 -6.35
CA ILE A 204 30.32 -6.49 -6.29
C ILE A 204 30.60 -6.00 -4.86
N ALA A 205 29.96 -6.62 -3.87
CA ALA A 205 30.08 -6.24 -2.47
C ALA A 205 31.49 -6.43 -1.91
N THR A 206 32.24 -7.41 -2.41
CA THR A 206 33.63 -7.65 -2.01
C THR A 206 34.63 -6.87 -2.85
N SER A 207 34.35 -6.58 -4.12
CA SER A 207 35.25 -5.78 -4.99
C SER A 207 35.20 -4.28 -4.70
N ALA A 208 34.17 -3.80 -4.00
CA ALA A 208 34.04 -2.40 -3.59
C ALA A 208 34.74 -2.08 -2.25
N ARG A 209 35.50 -3.04 -1.71
CA ARG A 209 36.40 -2.86 -0.56
C ARG A 209 37.85 -2.86 -1.04
#